data_AF-A0A2S8GTZ5-F1
#
_entry.id   AF-A0A2S8GTZ5-F1
#
_cell.length_a   1.000
_cell.length_b   1.000
_cell.length_c   1.000
_cell.angle_alpha   90.00
_cell.angle_beta   90.00
_cell.angle_gamma   90.00
#
_symmetry.space_group_name_H-M   'P 1'
#
loop_
_entity.id
_entity.type
_entity.pdbx_description
1 polymer ?
#
loop_
_entity_poly.entity_id
_entity_poly.type
_entity_poly.pdbx_seq_one_letter_code
_entity_poly.pdbx_strand_id
1 'polypeptide(L)'
;MWKSILSAVVVIVAVTLSVELFRDPPSVLAQIPAGLPVSSGLVVHTATAGDGGEHMIIVDPQTRVMAVYHVDGSNGKVALRSVRKLQWDLLIEDFNGGTPTPREIRTLLNQS
;
A
#
# COMPACT_ATOMS: atom_id res chain seq x y z
N MET A 1 -5.46 25.29 47.73
CA MET A 1 -5.83 24.02 47.08
C MET A 1 -6.07 24.17 45.58
N TRP A 2 -6.93 25.09 45.11
CA TRP A 2 -7.22 25.34 43.68
C TRP A 2 -5.98 25.60 42.79
N LYS A 3 -4.99 26.36 43.29
CA LYS A 3 -3.74 26.66 42.56
C LYS A 3 -2.89 25.42 42.24
N SER A 4 -2.90 24.42 43.13
CA SER A 4 -2.16 23.15 42.94
C SER A 4 -2.83 22.25 41.89
N ILE A 5 -4.17 22.32 41.80
CA ILE A 5 -4.94 21.56 40.81
C ILE A 5 -4.72 22.13 39.40
N LEU A 6 -4.75 23.46 39.26
CA LEU A 6 -4.43 24.13 37.99
C LEU A 6 -3.01 23.82 37.51
N SER A 7 -2.03 23.82 38.42
CA SER A 7 -0.65 23.47 38.09
C SER A 7 -0.53 22.04 37.58
N ALA A 8 -1.23 21.08 38.20
CA ALA A 8 -1.17 19.67 37.78
C ALA A 8 -1.76 19.47 36.37
N VAL A 9 -2.89 20.14 36.07
CA VAL A 9 -3.53 20.05 34.74
C VAL A 9 -2.62 20.62 33.65
N VAL A 10 -1.98 21.77 33.90
CA VAL A 10 -1.06 22.38 32.92
C VAL A 10 0.14 21.46 32.63
N VAL A 11 0.70 20.83 33.67
CA VAL A 11 1.82 19.89 33.49
C VAL A 11 1.38 18.67 32.67
N ILE A 12 0.20 18.10 32.95
CA ILE A 12 -0.31 16.95 32.19
C ILE A 12 -0.50 17.31 30.71
N VAL A 13 -1.12 18.45 30.43
CA VAL A 13 -1.35 18.92 29.05
C VAL A 13 -0.04 19.20 28.32
N ALA A 14 0.94 19.79 29.00
CA ALA A 14 2.26 20.04 28.42
C ALA A 14 2.99 18.72 28.10
N VAL A 15 2.88 17.72 28.97
CA VAL A 15 3.50 16.40 28.76
C VAL A 15 2.82 15.67 27.59
N THR A 16 1.49 15.65 27.51
CA THR A 16 0.79 14.97 26.40
C THR A 16 1.05 15.63 25.06
N LEU A 17 1.04 16.97 24.99
CA LEU A 17 1.36 17.70 23.77
C LEU A 17 2.80 17.45 23.32
N SER A 18 3.75 17.37 24.27
CA SER A 18 5.14 17.07 23.95
C SER A 18 5.28 15.67 23.35
N VAL A 19 4.62 14.66 23.94
CA VAL A 19 4.65 13.28 23.43
C VAL A 19 4.14 13.18 22.00
N GLU A 20 3.07 13.90 21.65
CA GLU A 20 2.53 13.89 20.29
C GLU A 20 3.42 14.67 19.30
N LEU A 21 4.13 15.71 19.75
CA LEU A 21 5.05 16.49 18.89
C LEU A 21 6.34 15.72 18.54
N PHE A 22 6.79 14.83 19.43
CA PHE A 22 8.00 14.01 19.25
C PHE A 22 7.68 12.61 18.71
N ARG A 23 6.43 12.35 18.34
CA ARG A 23 6.05 11.08 17.72
C ARG A 23 6.52 11.10 16.26
N ASP A 24 7.66 10.45 16.01
CA ASP A 24 8.15 10.28 14.64
C ASP A 24 7.06 9.58 13.80
N PRO A 25 6.64 10.14 12.65
CA PRO A 25 5.78 9.42 11.74
C PRO A 25 6.52 8.17 11.25
N PRO A 26 5.84 7.02 11.08
CA PRO A 26 6.48 5.84 10.51
C PRO A 26 7.00 6.19 9.12
N SER A 27 8.32 6.31 8.99
CA SER A 27 8.99 6.56 7.72
C SER A 27 9.10 5.24 6.96
N VAL A 28 8.16 5.01 6.05
CA VAL A 28 8.26 3.92 5.09
C VAL A 28 9.12 4.42 3.94
N LEU A 29 10.42 4.12 3.98
CA LEU A 29 11.28 4.32 2.83
C LEU A 29 11.17 3.12 1.90
N ALA A 30 10.95 3.36 0.62
CA ALA A 30 11.04 2.32 -0.40
C ALA A 30 12.47 1.77 -0.42
N GLN A 31 12.63 0.54 0.06
CA GLN A 31 13.89 -0.18 -0.06
C GLN A 31 14.05 -0.62 -1.51
N ILE A 32 14.95 0.03 -2.26
CA ILE A 32 15.47 -0.53 -3.50
C ILE A 32 16.50 -1.58 -3.05
N PRO A 33 16.27 -2.89 -3.23
CA PRO A 33 17.26 -3.88 -2.87
C PRO A 33 18.41 -3.78 -3.86
N ALA A 34 19.46 -3.05 -3.47
CA ALA A 34 20.70 -3.01 -4.24
C ALA A 34 21.37 -4.39 -4.15
N GLY A 35 21.32 -5.16 -5.24
CA GLY A 35 22.15 -6.36 -5.42
C GLY A 35 21.51 -7.71 -5.10
N LEU A 36 20.20 -7.81 -4.92
CA LEU A 36 19.56 -9.14 -4.94
C LEU A 36 19.54 -9.66 -6.39
N PRO A 37 19.87 -10.95 -6.63
CA PRO A 37 19.62 -11.55 -7.94
C PRO A 37 18.15 -11.31 -8.28
N VAL A 38 17.86 -10.97 -9.54
CA VAL A 38 16.49 -10.89 -10.05
C VAL A 38 15.88 -12.28 -9.88
N SER A 39 15.28 -12.53 -8.72
CA SER A 39 14.65 -13.81 -8.46
C SER A 39 13.44 -13.86 -9.38
N SER A 40 13.36 -14.88 -10.20
CA SER A 40 12.22 -15.12 -11.08
C SER A 40 10.99 -15.60 -10.29
N GLY A 41 10.86 -15.15 -9.04
CA GLY A 41 9.85 -15.58 -8.08
C GLY A 41 8.63 -14.66 -8.08
N LEU A 42 7.68 -15.03 -7.23
CA LEU A 42 6.48 -14.26 -7.02
C LEU A 42 6.80 -12.94 -6.29
N VAL A 43 6.21 -11.85 -6.75
CA VAL A 43 6.18 -10.57 -6.04
C VAL A 43 4.98 -10.59 -5.10
N VAL A 44 5.22 -10.32 -3.81
CA VAL A 44 4.17 -10.32 -2.79
C VAL A 44 4.07 -8.94 -2.16
N HIS A 45 2.86 -8.42 -2.04
CA HIS A 45 2.55 -7.19 -1.34
C HIS A 45 1.37 -7.40 -0.40
N THR A 46 1.39 -6.75 0.76
CA THR A 46 0.27 -6.75 1.70
C THR A 46 -0.26 -5.34 1.91
N ALA A 47 -1.58 -5.22 2.06
CA ALA A 47 -2.26 -3.96 2.33
C ALA A 47 -3.37 -4.18 3.36
N THR A 48 -3.57 -3.23 4.28
CA THR A 48 -4.66 -3.31 5.25
C THR A 48 -6.01 -3.20 4.53
N ALA A 49 -6.95 -4.08 4.89
CA ALA A 49 -8.32 -4.05 4.41
C ALA A 49 -9.19 -3.19 5.34
N GLY A 50 -10.24 -2.57 4.81
CA GLY A 50 -11.11 -1.65 5.56
C GLY A 50 -11.92 -2.31 6.68
N ASP A 51 -11.99 -3.63 6.71
CA ASP A 51 -12.63 -4.45 7.75
C ASP A 51 -11.68 -4.88 8.87
N GLY A 52 -10.43 -4.37 8.87
CA GLY A 52 -9.40 -4.73 9.84
C GLY A 52 -8.62 -6.01 9.50
N GLY A 53 -8.92 -6.66 8.37
CA GLY A 53 -8.09 -7.72 7.81
C GLY A 53 -6.95 -7.20 6.94
N GLU A 54 -6.37 -8.09 6.14
CA GLU A 54 -5.32 -7.75 5.17
C GLU A 54 -5.65 -8.29 3.78
N HIS A 55 -5.16 -7.63 2.74
CA HIS A 55 -5.08 -8.13 1.39
C HIS A 55 -3.66 -8.61 1.11
N MET A 56 -3.51 -9.87 0.68
CA MET A 56 -2.26 -10.41 0.18
C MET A 56 -2.34 -10.48 -1.35
N ILE A 57 -1.53 -9.66 -2.01
CA ILE A 57 -1.48 -9.52 -3.46
C ILE A 57 -0.22 -10.23 -3.94
N ILE A 58 -0.41 -11.23 -4.79
CA ILE A 58 0.66 -12.05 -5.36
C ILE A 58 0.69 -11.81 -6.86
N VAL A 59 1.85 -11.44 -7.40
CA VAL A 59 2.07 -11.25 -8.83
C VAL A 59 3.16 -12.20 -9.30
N ASP A 60 2.84 -13.03 -10.29
CA ASP A 60 3.82 -13.79 -11.04
C ASP A 60 4.24 -12.98 -12.28
N PRO A 61 5.46 -12.42 -12.31
CA PRO A 61 5.94 -11.65 -13.44
C PRO A 61 6.21 -12.51 -14.69
N GLN A 62 6.47 -13.82 -14.54
CA GLN A 62 6.71 -14.71 -15.68
C GLN A 62 5.42 -14.97 -16.46
N THR A 63 4.35 -15.34 -15.75
CA THR A 63 3.05 -15.65 -16.38
C THR A 63 2.12 -14.44 -16.50
N ARG A 64 2.52 -13.30 -15.91
CA ARG A 64 1.73 -12.06 -15.84
C ARG A 64 0.35 -12.29 -15.24
N VAL A 65 0.31 -13.07 -14.15
CA VAL A 65 -0.90 -13.36 -13.38
C VAL A 65 -0.82 -12.66 -12.02
N MET A 66 -1.93 -12.06 -11.60
CA MET A 66 -2.12 -11.52 -10.26
C MET A 66 -3.20 -12.31 -9.54
N ALA A 67 -2.96 -12.66 -8.28
CA ALA A 67 -3.96 -13.17 -7.35
C ALA A 67 -4.07 -12.24 -6.14
N VAL A 68 -5.29 -12.02 -5.67
CA VAL A 68 -5.58 -11.26 -4.45
C VAL A 68 -6.28 -12.18 -3.48
N TYR A 69 -5.71 -12.35 -2.31
CA TYR A 69 -6.30 -13.01 -1.16
C TYR A 69 -6.69 -11.97 -0.12
N HIS A 70 -7.70 -12.28 0.67
CA HIS A 70 -8.04 -11.54 1.88
C HIS A 70 -7.81 -12.45 3.09
N VAL A 71 -7.13 -11.92 4.09
CA VAL A 71 -6.90 -12.56 5.39
C VAL A 71 -7.81 -11.85 6.39
N ASP A 72 -8.75 -12.60 6.96
CA ASP A 72 -9.68 -12.10 7.96
C ASP A 72 -8.93 -11.70 9.25
N GLY A 73 -9.15 -10.48 9.74
CA GLY A 73 -8.44 -9.95 10.91
C GLY A 73 -8.84 -10.57 12.25
N SER A 74 -10.00 -11.25 12.32
CA SER A 74 -10.51 -11.87 13.55
C SER A 74 -10.04 -13.31 13.74
N ASN A 75 -9.91 -14.05 12.64
CA ASN A 75 -9.68 -15.50 12.68
C ASN A 75 -8.58 -15.98 11.73
N GLY A 76 -7.96 -15.09 10.95
CA GLY A 76 -6.87 -15.41 10.03
C GLY A 76 -7.27 -16.25 8.81
N LYS A 77 -8.57 -16.48 8.57
CA LYS A 77 -9.01 -17.23 7.40
C LYS A 77 -8.60 -16.53 6.12
N VAL A 78 -8.04 -17.30 5.21
CA VAL A 78 -7.59 -16.82 3.90
C VAL A 78 -8.66 -17.15 2.86
N ALA A 79 -9.16 -16.12 2.19
CA ALA A 79 -10.13 -16.25 1.11
C ALA A 79 -9.56 -15.69 -0.19
N LEU A 80 -9.62 -16.46 -1.28
CA LEU A 80 -9.28 -15.95 -2.61
C LEU A 80 -10.35 -14.95 -3.06
N ARG A 81 -9.94 -13.74 -3.43
CA ARG A 81 -10.84 -12.68 -3.90
C ARG A 81 -10.80 -12.51 -5.41
N SER A 82 -9.63 -12.65 -6.02
CA SER A 82 -9.48 -12.46 -7.46
C SER A 82 -8.26 -13.18 -8.02
N VAL A 83 -8.36 -13.66 -9.26
CA VAL A 83 -7.22 -14.11 -10.08
C VAL A 83 -7.41 -13.55 -11.48
N ARG A 84 -6.44 -12.78 -11.98
CA ARG A 84 -6.49 -12.18 -13.33
C ARG A 84 -5.15 -12.26 -14.03
N LYS A 85 -5.18 -12.47 -15.35
CA LYS A 85 -4.02 -12.25 -16.22
C LYS A 85 -3.94 -10.75 -16.54
N LEU A 86 -2.85 -10.12 -16.10
CA LEU A 86 -2.59 -8.68 -16.24
C LEU A 86 -2.59 -8.22 -17.70
N GLN A 87 -2.25 -9.12 -18.64
CA GLN A 87 -2.27 -8.79 -20.07
C GLN A 87 -3.62 -8.24 -20.54
N TRP A 88 -4.74 -8.73 -19.97
CA TRP A 88 -6.06 -8.29 -20.39
C TRP A 88 -6.41 -6.89 -19.88
N ASP A 89 -5.91 -6.54 -18.70
CA ASP A 89 -6.14 -5.24 -18.08
C ASP A 89 -5.34 -4.15 -18.82
N LEU A 90 -4.15 -4.49 -19.32
CA LEU A 90 -3.28 -3.59 -20.09
C LEU A 90 -3.74 -3.36 -21.54
N LEU A 91 -4.65 -4.19 -22.05
CA LEU A 91 -5.21 -4.05 -23.40
C LEU A 91 -6.43 -3.13 -23.45
N ILE A 92 -6.97 -2.74 -22.29
CA ILE A 92 -8.10 -1.83 -22.25
C ILE A 92 -7.60 -0.41 -22.50
N GLU A 93 -7.98 0.17 -23.63
CA GLU A 93 -7.44 1.46 -24.09
C GLU A 93 -8.14 2.67 -23.46
N ASP A 94 -9.40 2.53 -23.04
CA ASP A 94 -10.27 3.64 -22.65
C ASP A 94 -10.86 3.50 -21.22
N PHE A 95 -10.46 2.48 -20.46
CA PHE A 95 -10.96 2.25 -19.09
C PHE A 95 -9.84 2.50 -18.08
N ASN A 96 -10.10 3.35 -17.09
CA ASN A 96 -9.18 3.79 -16.02
C ASN A 96 -8.04 4.76 -16.42
N GLY A 97 -8.02 5.29 -17.65
CA GLY A 97 -7.05 6.30 -18.08
C GLY A 97 -7.65 7.71 -18.11
N GLY A 98 -6.96 8.68 -17.49
CA GLY A 98 -7.12 10.10 -17.83
C GLY A 98 -6.25 10.45 -19.04
N THR A 99 -6.37 11.67 -19.56
CA THR A 99 -5.51 12.13 -20.67
C THR A 99 -4.05 12.28 -20.19
N PRO A 100 -3.04 11.82 -20.95
CA PRO A 100 -3.15 11.10 -22.23
C PRO A 100 -3.52 9.62 -22.04
N THR A 101 -4.42 9.14 -22.89
CA THR A 101 -4.82 7.73 -22.95
C THR A 101 -3.63 6.82 -23.26
N PRO A 102 -3.67 5.53 -22.88
CA PRO A 102 -2.66 4.55 -23.27
C PRO A 102 -2.38 4.51 -24.78
N ARG A 103 -3.40 4.75 -25.62
CA ARG A 103 -3.26 4.85 -27.08
C ARG A 103 -2.44 6.07 -27.51
N GLU A 104 -2.69 7.23 -26.88
CA GLU A 104 -1.92 8.46 -27.12
C GLU A 104 -0.46 8.29 -26.70
N ILE A 105 -0.18 7.65 -25.55
CA ILE A 105 1.19 7.35 -25.10
C ILE A 105 1.93 6.47 -26.12
N ARG A 106 1.29 5.40 -26.64
CA ARG A 106 1.90 4.54 -27.67
C ARG A 106 2.23 5.32 -28.94
N THR A 107 1.36 6.24 -29.34
CA THR A 107 1.58 7.10 -30.51
C THR A 107 2.80 8.00 -30.30
N LEU A 108 2.97 8.58 -29.11
CA LEU A 108 4.12 9.43 -28.78
C LEU A 108 5.45 8.63 -28.75
N LEU A 109 5.43 7.40 -28.23
CA LEU A 109 6.63 6.55 -28.11
C LEU A 109 7.08 5.96 -29.46
N ASN A 110 6.16 5.73 -30.40
CA ASN A 110 6.51 5.20 -31.73
C ASN A 110 6.95 6.29 -32.73
N GLN A 111 7.00 7.56 -32.32
CA GLN A 111 7.43 8.69 -33.14
C GLN A 111 8.90 9.10 -32.94
N SER A 112 9.63 8.43 -32.04
CA SER A 112 11.07 8.59 -31.83
C SER A 112 11.88 7.49 -32.53
#